data_AF-A0A7G6YU58-F1
#
_entry.id   AF-A0A7G6YU58-F1
#
_cell.length_a   1.000
_cell.length_b   1.000
_cell.length_c   1.000
_cell.angle_alpha   90.00
_cell.angle_beta   90.00
_cell.angle_gamma   90.00
#
_symmetry.space_group_name_H-M   'P 1'
#
loop_
_entity.id
_entity.type
_entity.pdbx_description
1 polymer ?
#
loop_
_entity_poly.entity_id
_entity_poly.type
_entity_poly.pdbx_seq_one_letter_code
_entity_poly.pdbx_strand_id
1 'polypeptide(L)'
;MAGEDQRMNVKLPASTHAVAAKEALRWKLSIQDYTDAAVRYFATRKLNPQATIAREGELIMGQVHQVGERVFRYLKEQERGIHAEVLSELVRTRVTQERTLQMLTAVVGRLNNWSPTDIHELLLTAQKEIETMVDLVLTDLQKVAPEARKQSTNTPK
;
A
#
# COMPACT_ATOMS: atom_id res chain seq x y z
N MET A 1 -31.36 -18.91 -52.44
CA MET A 1 -32.51 -19.27 -51.57
C MET A 1 -32.74 -18.10 -50.65
N ALA A 2 -33.83 -17.35 -50.87
CA ALA A 2 -34.19 -16.20 -50.06
C ALA A 2 -34.67 -16.69 -48.69
N GLY A 3 -33.97 -16.33 -47.63
CA GLY A 3 -34.41 -16.62 -46.26
C GLY A 3 -35.65 -15.78 -45.96
N GLU A 4 -36.70 -16.42 -45.48
CA GLU A 4 -37.90 -15.73 -44.98
C GLU A 4 -37.50 -14.74 -43.88
N ASP A 5 -37.82 -13.48 -44.10
CA ASP A 5 -37.64 -12.39 -43.15
C ASP A 5 -38.72 -12.54 -42.05
N GLN A 6 -38.49 -13.46 -41.10
CA GLN A 6 -39.39 -13.68 -39.97
C GLN A 6 -39.37 -12.44 -39.07
N ARG A 7 -40.36 -11.57 -39.27
CA ARG A 7 -40.56 -10.37 -38.46
C ARG A 7 -41.02 -10.77 -37.05
N MET A 8 -40.06 -10.85 -36.13
CA MET A 8 -40.34 -11.02 -34.70
C MET A 8 -40.42 -9.65 -34.03
N ASN A 9 -41.55 -9.38 -33.39
CA ASN A 9 -41.76 -8.13 -32.66
C ASN A 9 -41.31 -8.28 -31.21
N VAL A 10 -40.38 -7.43 -30.78
CA VAL A 10 -39.94 -7.32 -29.38
C VAL A 10 -40.50 -6.03 -28.79
N LYS A 11 -41.17 -6.13 -27.63
CA LYS A 11 -41.65 -4.95 -26.91
C LYS A 11 -40.51 -4.34 -26.11
N LEU A 12 -40.21 -3.07 -26.39
CA LEU A 12 -39.19 -2.29 -25.69
C LEU A 12 -39.85 -1.20 -24.83
N PRO A 13 -39.31 -0.90 -23.63
CA PRO A 13 -39.72 0.28 -22.88
C PRO A 13 -39.49 1.56 -23.68
N ALA A 14 -40.37 2.57 -23.50
CA ALA A 14 -40.29 3.83 -24.23
C ALA A 14 -38.96 4.58 -24.02
N SER A 15 -38.37 4.49 -22.83
CA SER A 15 -37.05 5.06 -22.52
C SER A 15 -35.94 4.41 -23.34
N THR A 16 -35.93 3.08 -23.45
CA THR A 16 -34.96 2.33 -24.25
C THR A 16 -35.11 2.64 -25.74
N HIS A 17 -36.34 2.74 -26.24
CA HIS A 17 -36.60 3.11 -27.62
C HIS A 17 -36.10 4.53 -27.95
N ALA A 18 -36.33 5.51 -27.06
CA ALA A 18 -35.85 6.87 -27.25
C ALA A 18 -34.31 6.96 -27.33
N VAL A 19 -33.62 6.19 -26.49
CA VAL A 19 -32.14 6.11 -26.52
C VAL A 19 -31.67 5.45 -27.83
N ALA A 20 -32.28 4.33 -28.22
CA ALA A 20 -31.94 3.65 -29.47
C ALA A 20 -32.17 4.54 -30.70
N ALA A 21 -33.29 5.28 -30.75
CA ALA A 21 -33.59 6.22 -31.82
C ALA A 21 -32.57 7.36 -31.91
N LYS A 22 -32.17 7.91 -30.76
CA LYS A 22 -31.16 8.97 -30.67
C LYS A 22 -29.79 8.50 -31.17
N GLU A 23 -29.35 7.33 -30.75
CA GLU A 23 -28.06 6.78 -31.19
C GLU A 23 -28.11 6.36 -32.67
N ALA A 24 -29.18 5.75 -33.15
CA ALA A 24 -29.35 5.44 -34.56
C ALA A 24 -29.22 6.70 -35.44
N LEU A 25 -29.84 7.80 -35.03
CA LEU A 25 -29.73 9.10 -35.72
C LEU A 25 -28.31 9.66 -35.68
N ARG A 26 -27.60 9.53 -34.55
CA ARG A 26 -26.19 9.93 -34.42
C ARG A 26 -25.28 9.21 -35.41
N TRP A 27 -25.56 7.93 -35.68
CA TRP A 27 -24.81 7.08 -36.59
C TRP A 27 -25.38 7.06 -38.02
N LYS A 28 -26.41 7.87 -38.31
CA LYS A 28 -27.10 7.95 -39.61
C LYS A 28 -27.65 6.58 -40.09
N LEU A 29 -28.10 5.76 -39.15
CA LEU A 29 -28.70 4.46 -39.42
C LEU A 29 -30.20 4.51 -39.15
N SER A 30 -30.95 3.62 -39.81
CA SER A 30 -32.33 3.37 -39.38
C SER A 30 -32.30 2.71 -38.00
N ILE A 31 -33.38 2.87 -37.23
CA ILE A 31 -33.45 2.25 -35.90
C ILE A 31 -33.35 0.73 -36.00
N GLN A 32 -33.91 0.13 -37.06
CA GLN A 32 -33.84 -1.29 -37.34
C GLN A 32 -32.40 -1.74 -37.60
N ASP A 33 -31.67 -1.04 -38.48
CA ASP A 33 -30.28 -1.38 -38.81
C ASP A 33 -29.35 -1.20 -37.61
N TYR A 34 -29.57 -0.15 -36.82
CA TYR A 34 -28.83 0.07 -35.58
C TYR A 34 -29.08 -1.07 -34.57
N THR A 35 -30.33 -1.50 -34.41
CA THR A 35 -30.65 -2.60 -33.50
C THR A 35 -30.12 -3.94 -33.98
N ASP A 36 -30.20 -4.25 -35.28
CA ASP A 36 -29.62 -5.48 -35.85
C ASP A 36 -28.10 -5.49 -35.68
N ALA A 37 -27.42 -4.38 -35.99
CA ALA A 37 -25.98 -4.25 -35.79
C ALA A 37 -25.58 -4.43 -34.31
N ALA A 38 -26.32 -3.84 -33.38
CA ALA A 38 -26.08 -3.97 -31.95
C ALA A 38 -26.27 -5.43 -31.48
N VAL A 39 -27.39 -6.07 -31.84
CA VAL A 39 -27.66 -7.47 -31.48
C VAL A 39 -26.58 -8.40 -32.05
N ARG A 40 -26.23 -8.23 -33.32
CA ARG A 40 -25.14 -9.00 -33.96
C ARG A 40 -23.80 -8.76 -33.29
N TYR A 41 -23.47 -7.53 -32.92
CA TYR A 41 -22.22 -7.20 -32.25
C TYR A 41 -22.07 -7.94 -30.92
N PHE A 42 -23.10 -7.93 -30.07
CA PHE A 42 -23.08 -8.65 -28.80
C PHE A 42 -23.07 -10.17 -28.99
N ALA A 43 -23.89 -10.69 -29.93
CA ALA A 43 -23.98 -12.12 -30.20
C ALA A 43 -22.67 -12.71 -30.78
N THR A 44 -22.09 -12.06 -31.79
CA THR A 44 -20.85 -12.53 -32.44
C THR A 44 -19.65 -12.51 -31.51
N ARG A 45 -19.57 -11.50 -30.63
CA ARG A 45 -18.49 -11.37 -29.64
C ARG A 45 -18.74 -12.15 -28.35
N LYS A 46 -19.88 -12.87 -28.25
CA LYS A 46 -20.32 -13.59 -27.05
C LYS A 46 -20.27 -12.72 -25.79
N LEU A 47 -20.59 -11.42 -25.94
CA LEU A 47 -20.58 -10.46 -24.86
C LEU A 47 -21.94 -10.48 -24.17
N ASN A 48 -21.94 -10.61 -22.83
CA ASN A 48 -23.15 -10.43 -22.04
C ASN A 48 -23.39 -8.93 -21.82
N PRO A 49 -24.46 -8.32 -22.38
CA PRO A 49 -24.74 -6.90 -22.25
C PRO A 49 -24.93 -6.45 -20.80
N GLN A 50 -25.37 -7.37 -19.92
CA GLN A 50 -25.57 -7.12 -18.50
C GLN A 50 -24.25 -7.17 -17.71
N ALA A 51 -23.27 -7.96 -18.14
CA ALA A 51 -21.99 -8.12 -17.45
C ALA A 51 -20.94 -7.05 -17.84
N THR A 52 -21.19 -6.31 -18.92
CA THR A 52 -20.19 -5.38 -19.49
C THR A 52 -19.96 -4.17 -18.58
N ILE A 53 -21.00 -3.69 -17.89
CA ILE A 53 -20.90 -2.58 -16.91
C ILE A 53 -20.07 -3.00 -15.68
N ALA A 54 -20.25 -4.22 -15.20
CA ALA A 54 -19.47 -4.76 -14.08
C ALA A 54 -17.99 -4.92 -14.45
N ARG A 55 -17.71 -5.36 -15.69
CA ARG A 55 -16.35 -5.55 -16.21
C ARG A 55 -15.55 -4.25 -16.32
N GLU A 56 -16.18 -3.15 -16.71
CA GLU A 56 -15.53 -1.84 -16.75
C GLU A 56 -15.17 -1.35 -15.33
N GLY A 57 -16.06 -1.56 -14.35
CA GLY A 57 -15.79 -1.28 -12.95
C GLY A 57 -14.64 -2.13 -12.38
N GLU A 58 -14.62 -3.43 -12.67
CA GLU A 58 -13.54 -4.33 -12.26
C GLU A 58 -12.18 -3.95 -12.87
N LEU A 59 -12.17 -3.53 -14.15
CA LEU A 59 -10.93 -3.16 -14.83
C LEU A 59 -10.34 -1.85 -14.27
N ILE A 60 -11.20 -0.88 -13.95
CA ILE A 60 -10.79 0.38 -13.29
C ILE A 60 -10.27 0.09 -11.89
N MET A 61 -10.98 -0.73 -11.11
CA MET A 61 -10.55 -1.10 -9.75
C MET A 61 -9.22 -1.86 -9.75
N GLY A 62 -9.02 -2.74 -10.73
CA GLY A 62 -7.74 -3.45 -10.92
C GLY A 62 -6.58 -2.48 -11.16
N GLN A 63 -6.77 -1.46 -11.99
CA GLN A 63 -5.75 -0.44 -12.27
C GLN A 63 -5.45 0.42 -11.04
N VAL A 64 -6.49 0.84 -10.31
CA VAL A 64 -6.34 1.61 -9.06
C VAL A 64 -5.55 0.79 -8.02
N HIS A 65 -5.86 -0.51 -7.89
CA HIS A 65 -5.17 -1.38 -6.95
C HIS A 65 -3.68 -1.54 -7.30
N GLN A 66 -3.34 -1.76 -8.58
CA GLN A 66 -1.96 -1.87 -9.05
C GLN A 66 -1.14 -0.58 -8.88
N VAL A 67 -1.77 0.58 -9.02
CA VAL A 67 -1.11 1.87 -8.75
C VAL A 67 -0.91 2.05 -7.25
N GLY A 68 -1.93 1.75 -6.44
CA GLY A 68 -1.85 1.79 -4.98
C GLY A 68 -0.72 0.90 -4.46
N GLU A 69 -0.64 -0.35 -4.90
CA GLU A 69 0.39 -1.28 -4.46
C GLU A 69 1.81 -0.81 -4.79
N ARG A 70 2.02 -0.18 -5.97
CA ARG A 70 3.30 0.41 -6.35
C ARG A 70 3.69 1.59 -5.47
N VAL A 71 2.74 2.48 -5.16
CA VAL A 71 2.97 3.62 -4.26
C VAL A 71 3.28 3.14 -2.84
N PHE A 72 2.51 2.20 -2.30
CA PHE A 72 2.79 1.62 -0.98
C PHE A 72 4.15 0.94 -0.91
N ARG A 73 4.55 0.21 -1.97
CA ARG A 73 5.87 -0.43 -2.04
C ARG A 73 7.00 0.60 -2.06
N TYR A 74 6.84 1.68 -2.84
CA TYR A 74 7.81 2.77 -2.89
C TYR A 74 7.96 3.46 -1.53
N LEU A 75 6.84 3.79 -0.88
CA LEU A 75 6.84 4.40 0.45
C LEU A 75 7.50 3.50 1.49
N LYS A 76 7.21 2.20 1.47
CA LYS A 76 7.82 1.22 2.38
C LYS A 76 9.33 1.10 2.17
N GLU A 77 9.80 1.16 0.92
CA GLU A 77 11.23 1.11 0.63
C GLU A 77 11.95 2.40 1.05
N GLN A 78 11.30 3.56 0.86
CA GLN A 78 11.81 4.85 1.37
C GLN A 78 11.88 4.85 2.90
N GLU A 79 10.84 4.36 3.57
CA GLU A 79 10.82 4.21 5.02
C GLU A 79 11.97 3.32 5.49
N ARG A 80 12.18 2.18 4.81
CA ARG A 80 13.30 1.27 5.10
C ARG A 80 14.67 1.92 4.90
N GLY A 81 14.83 2.72 3.86
CA GLY A 81 16.06 3.47 3.60
C GLY A 81 16.38 4.47 4.71
N ILE A 82 15.38 5.26 5.13
CA ILE A 82 15.52 6.23 6.22
C ILE A 82 15.83 5.53 7.54
N HIS A 83 15.11 4.45 7.88
CA HIS A 83 15.37 3.69 9.11
C HIS A 83 16.77 3.07 9.14
N ALA A 84 17.29 2.61 8.00
CA ALA A 84 18.65 2.07 7.91
C ALA A 84 19.72 3.14 8.16
N GLU A 85 19.53 4.34 7.63
CA GLU A 85 20.45 5.48 7.84
C GLU A 85 20.43 5.95 9.30
N VAL A 86 19.24 6.05 9.90
CA VAL A 86 19.08 6.38 11.33
C VAL A 86 19.71 5.31 12.21
N LEU A 87 19.50 4.02 11.92
CA LEU A 87 20.14 2.93 12.66
C LEU A 87 21.68 2.97 12.52
N SER A 88 22.18 3.26 11.33
CA SER A 88 23.62 3.40 11.09
C SER A 88 24.22 4.54 11.92
N GLU A 89 23.58 5.71 11.95
CA GLU A 89 24.03 6.84 12.77
C GLU A 89 23.90 6.57 14.27
N LEU A 90 22.85 5.86 14.71
CA LEU A 90 22.71 5.43 16.10
C LEU A 90 23.82 4.45 16.51
N VAL A 91 24.14 3.47 15.67
CA VAL A 91 25.25 2.53 15.92
C VAL A 91 26.59 3.26 15.95
N ARG A 92 26.83 4.18 15.01
CA ARG A 92 28.05 4.99 14.96
C ARG A 92 28.22 5.86 16.20
N THR A 93 27.12 6.48 16.64
CA THR A 93 27.08 7.30 17.85
C THR A 93 27.37 6.45 19.08
N ARG A 94 26.77 5.26 19.19
CA ARG A 94 27.02 4.33 20.31
C ARG A 94 28.47 3.86 20.38
N VAL A 95 29.05 3.41 19.27
CA VAL A 95 30.47 3.00 19.22
C VAL A 95 31.40 4.15 19.61
N THR A 96 31.08 5.38 19.18
CA THR A 96 31.86 6.56 19.55
C THR A 96 31.76 6.87 21.04
N GLN A 97 30.54 6.82 21.60
CA GLN A 97 30.30 7.01 23.02
C GLN A 97 31.04 5.99 23.89
N GLU A 98 30.98 4.70 23.54
CA GLU A 98 31.72 3.65 24.25
C GLU A 98 33.22 3.89 24.22
N ARG A 99 33.79 4.27 23.08
CA ARG A 99 35.22 4.61 22.98
C ARG A 99 35.59 5.81 23.83
N THR A 100 34.76 6.86 23.83
CA THR A 100 35.00 8.04 24.67
C THR A 100 34.91 7.70 26.16
N LEU A 101 33.97 6.85 26.56
CA LEU A 101 33.85 6.37 27.93
C LEU A 101 35.06 5.53 28.34
N GLN A 102 35.49 4.59 27.49
CA GLN A 102 36.71 3.79 27.73
C GLN A 102 37.94 4.68 27.90
N MET A 103 38.11 5.70 27.05
CA MET A 103 39.20 6.68 27.18
C MET A 103 39.10 7.48 28.48
N LEU A 104 37.91 7.99 28.81
CA LEU A 104 37.68 8.75 30.04
C LEU A 104 38.01 7.90 31.28
N THR A 105 37.51 6.67 31.31
CA THR A 105 37.75 5.72 32.41
C THR A 105 39.23 5.38 32.53
N ALA A 106 39.95 5.20 31.41
CA ALA A 106 41.39 4.97 31.43
C ALA A 106 42.18 6.18 31.96
N VAL A 107 41.78 7.40 31.62
CA VAL A 107 42.41 8.64 32.12
C VAL A 107 42.13 8.84 33.60
N VAL A 108 40.87 8.73 34.03
CA VAL A 108 40.46 8.87 35.43
C VAL A 108 41.10 7.78 36.29
N GLY A 109 41.12 6.53 35.80
CA GLY A 109 41.76 5.42 36.49
C GLY A 109 43.25 5.65 36.72
N ARG A 110 43.96 6.22 35.73
CA ARG A 110 45.37 6.61 35.87
C ARG A 110 45.56 7.78 36.84
N LEU A 111 44.68 8.76 36.85
CA LEU A 111 44.77 9.93 37.73
C LEU A 111 44.48 9.58 39.20
N ASN A 112 43.60 8.61 39.45
CA ASN A 112 43.19 8.20 40.80
C ASN A 112 43.91 6.94 41.31
N ASN A 113 44.88 6.40 40.58
CA ASN A 113 45.56 5.12 40.89
C ASN A 113 44.59 3.95 41.13
N TRP A 114 43.47 3.92 40.40
CA TRP A 114 42.50 2.83 40.52
C TRP A 114 43.10 1.52 40.02
N SER A 115 42.77 0.42 40.69
CA SER A 115 43.16 -0.89 40.19
C SER A 115 42.35 -1.22 38.92
N PRO A 116 42.88 -2.06 38.01
CA PRO A 116 42.13 -2.54 36.84
C PRO A 116 40.79 -3.18 37.20
N THR A 117 40.70 -3.77 38.39
CA THR A 117 39.50 -4.37 38.98
C THR A 117 38.44 -3.32 39.34
N ASP A 118 38.80 -2.21 39.99
CA ASP A 118 37.86 -1.14 40.35
C ASP A 118 37.27 -0.48 39.09
N ILE A 119 38.11 -0.33 38.06
CA ILE A 119 37.71 0.18 36.75
C ILE A 119 36.71 -0.77 36.07
N HIS A 120 36.95 -2.08 36.16
CA HIS A 120 36.10 -3.08 35.54
C HIS A 120 34.73 -3.17 36.22
N GLU A 121 34.67 -3.13 37.55
CA GLU A 121 33.40 -3.10 38.29
C GLU A 121 32.59 -1.84 37.98
N LEU A 122 33.24 -0.67 37.92
CA LEU A 122 32.56 0.58 37.57
C LEU A 122 31.94 0.51 36.16
N LEU A 123 32.66 -0.03 35.19
CA LEU A 123 32.18 -0.20 33.80
C LEU A 123 31.01 -1.19 33.72
N LEU A 124 31.08 -2.32 34.44
CA LEU A 124 29.99 -3.28 34.51
C LEU A 124 28.72 -2.67 35.12
N THR A 125 28.88 -1.86 36.17
CA THR A 125 27.76 -1.19 36.83
C THR A 125 27.10 -0.17 35.91
N ALA A 126 27.90 0.67 35.25
CA ALA A 126 27.41 1.64 34.27
C ALA A 126 26.74 0.96 33.06
N GLN A 127 27.30 -0.16 32.56
CA GLN A 127 26.70 -0.91 31.46
C GLN A 127 25.32 -1.44 31.84
N LYS A 128 25.17 -1.99 33.05
CA LYS A 128 23.90 -2.52 33.55
C LYS A 128 22.84 -1.42 33.74
N GLU A 129 23.24 -0.23 34.16
CA GLU A 129 22.34 0.94 34.22
C GLU A 129 21.90 1.41 32.83
N ILE A 130 22.81 1.39 31.84
CA ILE A 130 22.47 1.72 30.46
C ILE A 130 21.51 0.68 29.87
N GLU A 131 21.73 -0.61 30.12
CA GLU A 131 20.83 -1.69 29.67
C GLU A 131 19.41 -1.51 30.24
N THR A 132 19.28 -1.22 31.53
CA THR A 132 17.95 -0.99 32.14
C THR A 132 17.26 0.27 31.59
N MET A 133 18.01 1.35 31.32
CA MET A 133 17.46 2.55 30.67
C MET A 133 17.03 2.28 29.22
N VAL A 134 17.79 1.48 28.46
CA VAL A 134 17.45 1.08 27.09
C VAL A 134 16.17 0.25 27.08
N ASP A 135 16.01 -0.70 28.00
CA ASP A 135 14.80 -1.52 28.13
C ASP A 135 13.56 -0.68 28.46
N LEU A 136 13.69 0.32 29.34
CA LEU A 136 12.62 1.28 29.65
C LEU A 136 12.20 2.09 28.41
N VAL A 137 13.17 2.63 27.67
CA VAL A 137 12.90 3.41 26.44
C VAL A 137 12.28 2.54 25.35
N LEU A 138 12.77 1.31 25.15
CA LEU A 138 12.19 0.35 24.20
C LEU A 138 10.74 0.00 24.57
N THR A 139 10.47 -0.19 25.87
CA THR A 139 9.12 -0.46 26.37
C THR A 139 8.19 0.71 26.12
N ASP A 140 8.65 1.95 26.31
CA ASP A 140 7.84 3.15 26.05
C ASP A 140 7.63 3.40 24.55
N LEU A 141 8.64 3.18 23.71
CA LEU A 141 8.49 3.22 22.24
C LEU A 141 7.50 2.16 21.74
N GLN A 142 7.50 0.96 22.33
CA GLN A 142 6.53 -0.09 22.02
C GLN A 142 5.10 0.24 22.45
N LYS A 143 4.89 1.12 23.43
CA LYS A 143 3.57 1.66 23.82
C LYS A 143 3.09 2.78 22.90
N VAL A 144 4.00 3.51 22.26
CA VAL A 144 3.68 4.58 21.28
C VAL A 144 3.44 4.00 19.88
N ALA A 145 4.14 2.94 19.49
CA ALA A 145 3.97 2.25 18.19
C ALA A 145 2.70 1.38 17.97
N PRO A 146 1.89 0.92 18.95
CA PRO A 146 0.76 0.02 18.69
C PRO A 146 -0.45 0.77 18.11
N GLU A 147 -0.48 2.10 18.16
CA GLU A 147 -1.55 2.91 17.56
C GLU A 147 -1.48 2.96 16.02
N ALA A 148 -0.30 2.79 15.43
CA ALA A 148 -0.14 2.74 13.97
C ALA A 148 -0.70 1.46 13.33
N ARG A 149 -0.82 0.35 14.09
CA ARG A 149 -1.38 -0.92 13.57
C ARG A 149 -2.91 -0.96 13.58
N LYS A 150 -3.59 -0.17 14.41
CA LYS A 150 -5.06 -0.19 14.53
C LYS A 150 -5.79 0.65 13.48
N GLN A 151 -5.10 1.56 12.79
CA GLN A 151 -5.71 2.38 11.72
C GLN A 151 -5.70 1.70 10.34
N SER A 152 -4.95 0.60 10.15
CA SER A 152 -4.91 -0.14 8.88
C SER A 152 -6.00 -1.21 8.73
N THR A 153 -6.80 -1.50 9.77
CA THR A 153 -7.81 -2.58 9.73
C THR A 153 -9.25 -2.10 9.53
N ASN A 154 -9.48 -0.79 9.38
CA ASN A 154 -10.81 -0.25 9.07
C ASN A 154 -10.96 0.05 7.57
N THR A 155 -10.92 -0.98 6.74
CA THR A 155 -11.61 -0.97 5.44
C THR A 155 -12.93 -1.73 5.60
N PRO A 156 -14.09 -1.08 5.44
CA PRO A 156 -15.37 -1.75 5.55
C PRO A 156 -15.55 -2.77 4.41
N LYS A 157 -16.14 -3.92 4.78
CA LYS A 157 -16.63 -4.95 3.85
C LYS A 157 -17.79 -4.43 3.00
#